data_AF-A0A818ZSD4-F1
#
_entry.id   AF-A0A818ZSD4-F1
#
_cell.length_a   1.000
_cell.length_b   1.000
_cell.length_c   1.000
_cell.angle_alpha   90.00
_cell.angle_beta   90.00
_cell.angle_gamma   90.00
#
_symmetry.space_group_name_H-M   'P 1'
#
loop_
_entity.id
_entity.type
_entity.pdbx_description
1 polymer ?
#
loop_
_entity_poly.entity_id
_entity_poly.type
_entity_poly.pdbx_seq_one_letter_code
_entity_poly.pdbx_strand_id
1 'polypeptide(L)'
;IFAGCYLVEAVLQSDLRCFFDIDCLQQLIDSLSLVNISASDIILNSTASHYQEKSSLLEIVSNLMVEEWNNQTFYDNYFNICQPSVCTATYISQGNIVYIITTTIGLIGGLTKVYRFIVPMFIKIIVHKQLIEQMNVLNQKLQNTISQTLDESHILIEQLWNDISTDS
;
A
#
# COMPACT_ATOMS: atom_id res chain seq x y z
N ILE A 1 26.21 16.36 16.45
CA ILE A 1 26.03 15.21 15.52
C ILE A 1 24.55 15.15 15.19
N PHE A 2 24.18 15.60 13.99
CA PHE A 2 22.81 15.48 13.49
C PHE A 2 22.65 14.05 12.93
N ALA A 3 21.73 13.29 13.51
CA ALA A 3 21.45 11.92 13.09
C ALA A 3 20.16 11.92 12.25
N GLY A 4 20.31 11.99 10.93
CA GLY A 4 19.22 11.72 9.99
C GLY A 4 19.07 10.22 9.75
N CYS A 5 17.88 9.78 9.32
CA CYS A 5 17.67 8.40 8.85
C CYS A 5 18.47 8.13 7.56
N TYR A 6 18.78 9.20 6.82
CA TYR A 6 19.59 9.17 5.61
C TYR A 6 20.75 10.16 5.70
N LEU A 7 21.86 9.84 5.01
CA LEU A 7 23.01 10.76 4.89
C LEU A 7 22.61 12.11 4.31
N VAL A 8 21.75 12.11 3.29
CA VAL A 8 21.23 13.33 2.66
C VAL A 8 20.47 14.18 3.68
N GLU A 9 19.59 13.57 4.46
CA GLU A 9 18.83 14.27 5.50
C GLU A 9 19.74 14.87 6.59
N ALA A 10 20.75 14.11 7.04
CA ALA A 10 21.73 14.58 8.00
C ALA A 10 22.54 15.78 7.47
N VAL A 11 22.92 15.75 6.19
CA VAL A 11 23.63 16.85 5.53
C VAL A 11 22.72 18.07 5.38
N LEU A 12 21.48 17.92 4.94
CA LEU A 12 20.56 19.05 4.79
C LEU A 12 20.21 19.72 6.12
N GLN A 13 20.16 18.97 7.22
CA GLN A 13 19.93 19.52 8.56
C GLN A 13 21.18 20.18 9.17
N SER A 14 22.36 19.97 8.58
CA SER A 14 23.59 20.62 9.03
C SER A 14 23.67 22.06 8.52
N ASP A 15 24.61 22.83 9.07
CA ASP A 15 24.89 24.21 8.69
C ASP A 15 26.35 24.37 8.25
N LEU A 16 26.66 25.50 7.60
CA LEU A 16 27.97 25.79 7.01
C LEU A 16 28.87 26.66 7.91
N ARG A 17 28.55 26.81 9.20
CA ARG A 17 29.27 27.69 10.14
C ARG A 17 30.78 27.47 10.15
N CYS A 18 31.20 26.22 10.01
CA CYS A 18 32.62 25.85 10.06
C CYS A 18 33.46 26.49 8.95
N PHE A 19 32.85 26.88 7.82
CA PHE A 19 33.56 27.55 6.73
C PHE A 19 33.84 29.04 6.99
N PHE A 20 33.27 29.60 8.06
CA PHE A 20 33.47 30.99 8.48
C PHE A 20 34.34 31.13 9.74
N ASP A 21 34.82 30.01 10.29
CA ASP A 21 35.60 29.96 11.52
C ASP A 21 36.94 29.25 11.27
N ILE A 22 38.06 29.95 11.49
CA ILE A 22 39.41 29.45 11.20
C ILE A 22 39.71 28.19 12.01
N ASP A 23 39.35 28.17 13.29
CA ASP A 23 39.69 27.09 14.21
C ASP A 23 38.88 25.84 13.90
N CYS A 24 37.60 25.99 13.56
CA CYS A 24 36.74 24.90 13.11
C CYS A 24 37.25 24.32 11.79
N LEU A 25 37.57 25.19 10.83
CA LEU A 25 38.01 24.79 9.49
C LEU A 25 39.37 24.08 9.55
N GLN A 26 40.29 24.53 10.41
CA GLN A 26 41.58 23.87 10.60
C GLN A 26 41.41 22.46 11.19
N GLN A 27 40.52 22.29 12.18
CA GLN A 27 40.20 20.97 12.73
C GLN A 27 39.61 20.03 11.66
N LEU A 28 38.77 20.57 10.77
CA LEU A 28 38.21 19.81 9.66
C LEU A 28 39.29 19.38 8.66
N ILE A 29 40.18 20.30 8.24
CA ILE A 29 41.33 20.02 7.37
C ILE A 29 42.23 18.94 7.96
N ASP A 30 42.56 19.07 9.25
CA ASP A 30 43.40 18.12 9.98
C ASP A 30 42.75 16.74 10.05
N SER A 31 41.43 16.69 10.29
CA SER A 31 40.66 15.43 10.33
C SER A 31 40.58 14.73 8.96
N LEU A 32 40.65 15.49 7.87
CA LEU A 32 40.64 14.98 6.50
C LEU A 32 42.05 14.71 5.97
N SER A 33 43.10 14.94 6.76
CA SER A 33 44.51 14.77 6.38
C SER A 33 44.90 15.51 5.09
N LEU A 34 44.28 16.68 4.87
CA LEU A 34 44.58 17.53 3.72
C LEU A 34 45.90 18.28 3.94
N VAL A 35 47.00 17.62 3.59
CA VAL A 35 48.34 18.23 3.67
C VAL A 35 48.43 19.36 2.65
N ASN A 36 48.93 20.52 3.08
CA ASN A 36 49.24 21.70 2.25
C ASN A 36 48.09 22.70 1.99
N ILE A 37 47.03 22.69 2.81
CA ILE A 37 45.97 23.71 2.80
C ILE A 37 45.89 24.32 4.20
N SER A 38 46.00 25.65 4.31
CA SER A 38 45.73 26.34 5.59
C SER A 38 44.28 26.83 5.62
N ALA A 39 43.66 26.81 6.80
CA ALA A 39 42.31 27.36 6.95
C ALA A 39 42.21 28.83 6.52
N SER A 40 43.29 29.60 6.68
CA SER A 40 43.37 30.99 6.22
C SER A 40 43.28 31.17 4.70
N ASP A 41 43.61 30.15 3.91
CA ASP A 41 43.57 30.24 2.43
C ASP A 41 42.16 30.04 1.87
N ILE A 42 41.27 29.40 2.63
CA ILE A 42 39.96 28.93 2.16
C ILE A 42 38.78 29.45 3.00
N ILE A 43 39.04 30.19 4.07
CA ILE A 43 37.99 30.73 4.93
C ILE A 43 37.05 31.67 4.13
N LEU A 44 35.76 31.48 4.31
CA LEU A 44 34.73 32.31 3.71
C LEU A 44 34.49 33.56 4.54
N ASN A 45 34.15 34.65 3.86
CA ASN A 45 33.75 35.89 4.51
C ASN A 45 32.22 35.94 4.62
N SER A 46 31.70 35.99 5.84
CA SER A 46 30.26 36.02 6.08
C SER A 46 29.57 37.31 5.65
N THR A 47 30.33 38.40 5.45
CA THR A 47 29.77 39.68 4.95
C THR A 47 29.51 39.69 3.44
N ALA A 48 29.97 38.67 2.70
CA ALA A 48 29.82 38.57 1.26
C ALA A 48 28.62 37.71 0.82
N SER A 49 27.92 37.06 1.76
CA SER A 49 26.77 36.20 1.47
C SER A 49 25.47 36.83 1.96
N HIS A 50 24.39 36.59 1.21
CA HIS A 50 23.02 36.91 1.62
C HIS A 50 22.53 35.98 2.74
N TYR A 51 23.08 34.76 2.84
CA TYR A 51 22.71 33.78 3.86
C TYR A 51 23.44 34.04 5.18
N GLN A 52 22.75 33.80 6.29
CA GLN A 52 23.36 33.89 7.61
C GLN A 52 24.27 32.68 7.85
N GLU A 53 25.35 32.85 8.61
CA GLU A 53 26.27 31.75 8.96
C GLU A 53 25.54 30.54 9.58
N LYS A 54 24.44 30.79 10.30
CA LYS A 54 23.63 29.78 10.99
C LYS A 54 22.49 29.19 10.14
N SER A 55 22.34 29.63 8.89
CA SER A 55 21.34 29.07 7.99
C SER A 55 21.62 27.60 7.73
N SER A 56 20.57 26.79 7.78
CA SER A 56 20.69 25.36 7.48
C SER A 56 20.93 25.14 5.98
N LEU A 57 21.65 24.07 5.62
CA LEU A 57 21.82 23.68 4.22
C LEU A 57 20.47 23.48 3.51
N LEU A 58 19.46 22.98 4.23
CA LEU A 58 18.09 22.85 3.73
C LEU A 58 17.50 24.19 3.28
N GLU A 59 17.69 25.25 4.07
CA GLU A 59 17.20 26.59 3.76
C GLU A 59 17.94 27.22 2.58
N ILE A 60 19.24 26.97 2.46
CA ILE A 60 20.06 27.46 1.36
C ILE A 60 19.63 26.76 0.06
N VAL A 61 19.51 25.43 0.08
CA VAL A 61 19.09 24.62 -1.08
C VAL A 61 17.64 24.89 -1.48
N SER A 62 16.73 25.13 -0.53
CA SER A 62 15.33 25.44 -0.85
C SER A 62 15.18 26.78 -1.57
N ASN A 63 16.11 27.71 -1.33
CA ASN A 63 16.23 28.98 -2.04
C ASN A 63 17.17 28.91 -3.25
N LEU A 64 17.42 27.71 -3.79
CA LEU A 64 18.25 27.45 -4.96
C LEU A 64 19.70 27.95 -4.81
N MET A 65 20.15 28.20 -3.57
CA MET A 65 21.46 28.76 -3.23
C MET A 65 21.72 30.11 -3.94
N VAL A 66 20.66 30.89 -4.20
CA VAL A 66 20.76 32.18 -4.89
C VAL A 66 21.20 33.26 -3.92
N GLU A 67 22.38 33.83 -4.15
CA GLU A 67 22.92 34.96 -3.38
C GLU A 67 22.26 36.29 -3.77
N GLU A 68 22.10 36.55 -5.08
CA GLU A 68 21.47 37.77 -5.60
C GLU A 68 20.66 37.51 -6.87
N TRP A 69 19.48 38.12 -6.97
CA TRP A 69 18.65 38.07 -8.18
C TRP A 69 19.01 39.23 -9.12
N ASN A 70 19.70 38.92 -10.21
CA ASN A 70 19.91 39.89 -11.28
C ASN A 70 18.80 39.78 -12.34
N ASN A 71 17.92 40.79 -12.39
CA ASN A 71 16.80 40.85 -13.34
C ASN A 71 17.23 41.22 -14.78
N GLN A 72 18.51 41.50 -15.04
CA GLN A 72 19.03 41.79 -16.38
C GLN A 72 19.55 40.56 -17.11
N THR A 73 19.37 39.37 -16.53
CA THR A 73 19.90 38.13 -17.09
C THR A 73 19.01 37.63 -18.22
N PHE A 74 19.53 37.62 -19.45
CA PHE A 74 18.83 37.06 -20.61
C PHE A 74 18.84 35.53 -20.52
N TYR A 75 17.76 34.96 -19.98
CA TYR A 75 17.57 33.51 -19.86
C TYR A 75 17.73 32.79 -21.19
N ASP A 76 17.40 33.44 -22.32
CA ASP A 76 17.58 32.89 -23.67
C ASP A 76 19.04 32.50 -23.97
N ASN A 77 20.00 33.33 -23.56
CA ASN A 77 21.41 33.05 -23.81
C ASN A 77 21.91 31.88 -22.94
N TYR A 78 21.46 31.83 -21.68
CA TYR A 78 21.77 30.72 -20.78
C TYR A 78 21.22 29.38 -21.30
N PHE A 79 19.97 29.37 -21.77
CA PHE A 79 19.36 28.19 -22.37
C PHE A 79 20.10 27.74 -23.64
N ASN A 80 20.55 28.67 -24.48
CA ASN A 80 21.31 28.33 -25.69
C ASN A 80 22.68 27.71 -25.37
N ILE A 81 23.36 28.15 -24.30
CA ILE A 81 24.66 27.60 -23.89
C ILE A 81 24.50 26.21 -23.25
N CYS A 82 23.45 26.04 -22.44
CA CYS A 82 23.20 24.80 -21.70
C CYS A 82 22.23 23.84 -22.42
N GLN A 83 21.89 24.10 -23.69
CA GLN A 83 20.98 23.24 -24.42
C GLN A 83 21.60 21.85 -24.60
N PRO A 84 20.99 20.78 -24.07
CA PRO A 84 21.48 19.44 -24.31
C PRO A 84 21.43 19.14 -25.81
N SER A 85 22.56 18.70 -26.37
CA SER A 85 22.67 18.35 -27.79
C SER A 85 21.84 17.12 -28.17
N VAL A 86 21.49 16.30 -27.17
CA VAL A 86 20.65 15.12 -27.32
C VAL A 86 19.63 15.12 -26.18
N CYS A 87 18.36 15.28 -26.52
CA CYS A 87 17.27 15.05 -25.58
C CYS A 87 16.97 13.55 -25.56
N THR A 88 17.43 12.86 -24.52
CA THR A 88 16.98 11.49 -24.27
C THR A 88 15.63 11.56 -23.57
N ALA A 89 14.56 11.21 -24.28
CA ALA A 89 13.27 10.96 -23.65
C ALA A 89 13.42 9.70 -22.76
N THR A 90 13.71 9.92 -21.47
CA THR A 90 13.64 8.86 -20.48
C THR A 90 12.17 8.54 -20.27
N TYR A 91 11.67 7.52 -20.96
CA TYR A 91 10.44 6.86 -20.55
C TYR A 91 10.73 6.18 -19.22
N ILE A 92 10.53 6.93 -18.13
CA ILE A 92 10.59 6.36 -16.79
C ILE A 92 9.34 5.48 -16.65
N SER A 93 9.43 4.24 -17.13
CA SER A 93 8.50 3.17 -16.79
C SER A 93 8.74 2.84 -15.31
N GLN A 94 8.29 3.73 -14.42
CA GLN A 94 8.31 3.49 -12.99
C GLN A 94 7.37 2.30 -12.72
N GLY A 95 7.96 1.13 -12.48
CA GLY A 95 7.28 0.00 -11.87
C GLY A 95 6.66 -1.06 -12.77
N ASN A 96 6.67 -0.96 -14.10
CA ASN A 96 5.81 -1.83 -14.93
C ASN A 96 6.13 -3.34 -14.79
N ILE A 97 7.39 -3.76 -14.87
CA ILE A 97 7.74 -5.20 -14.78
C ILE A 97 7.46 -5.80 -13.39
N VAL A 98 7.88 -5.11 -12.32
CA VAL A 98 7.66 -5.62 -10.95
C VAL A 98 6.17 -5.64 -10.64
N TYR A 99 5.42 -4.63 -11.09
CA TYR A 99 3.97 -4.55 -10.95
C TYR A 99 3.24 -5.66 -11.71
N ILE A 100 3.65 -5.96 -12.96
CA ILE A 100 3.09 -7.07 -13.74
C ILE A 100 3.32 -8.40 -13.00
N ILE A 101 4.54 -8.63 -12.50
CA ILE A 101 4.90 -9.88 -11.80
C ILE A 101 4.10 -10.02 -10.49
N THR A 102 4.05 -8.99 -9.65
CA THR A 102 3.30 -9.06 -8.38
C THR A 102 1.79 -9.22 -8.61
N THR A 103 1.25 -8.55 -9.63
CA THR A 103 -0.18 -8.66 -9.99
C THR A 103 -0.52 -10.04 -10.50
N THR A 104 0.32 -10.64 -11.35
CA THR A 104 0.11 -12.01 -11.87
C THR A 104 0.21 -13.06 -10.76
N ILE A 105 1.20 -12.95 -9.86
CA ILE A 105 1.32 -13.83 -8.68
C ILE A 105 0.10 -13.67 -7.77
N GLY A 106 -0.32 -12.43 -7.52
CA GLY A 106 -1.51 -12.12 -6.71
C GLY A 106 -2.80 -12.70 -7.31
N LEU A 107 -2.98 -12.59 -8.62
CA LEU A 107 -4.11 -13.19 -9.34
C LEU A 107 -4.09 -14.72 -9.25
N ILE A 108 -2.98 -15.37 -9.56
CA ILE A 108 -2.87 -16.84 -9.52
C ILE A 108 -3.11 -17.35 -8.09
N GLY A 109 -2.47 -16.70 -7.10
CA GLY A 109 -2.62 -17.03 -5.69
C GLY A 109 -4.06 -16.83 -5.21
N GLY A 110 -4.66 -15.67 -5.51
CA GLY A 110 -6.03 -15.34 -5.14
C GLY A 110 -7.05 -16.27 -5.77
N LEU A 111 -6.97 -16.49 -7.08
CA LEU A 111 -7.93 -17.30 -7.83
C LEU A 111 -7.93 -18.75 -7.34
N THR A 112 -6.75 -19.31 -7.05
CA THR A 112 -6.62 -20.69 -6.54
C THR A 112 -7.26 -20.83 -5.15
N LYS A 113 -7.06 -19.85 -4.27
CA LYS A 113 -7.63 -19.87 -2.91
C LYS A 113 -9.13 -19.68 -2.94
N VAL A 114 -9.61 -18.70 -3.73
CA VAL A 114 -11.03 -18.42 -3.92
C VAL A 114 -11.73 -19.66 -4.49
N TYR A 115 -11.18 -20.30 -5.52
CA TYR A 115 -11.74 -21.54 -6.08
C TYR A 115 -11.88 -22.63 -5.00
N ARG A 116 -10.81 -22.89 -4.25
CA ARG A 116 -10.81 -23.94 -3.21
C ARG A 116 -11.78 -23.65 -2.06
N PHE A 117 -12.11 -22.39 -1.82
CA PHE A 117 -13.10 -21.99 -0.82
C PHE A 117 -14.54 -22.04 -1.38
N ILE A 118 -14.71 -21.60 -2.63
CA ILE A 118 -15.99 -21.53 -3.32
C ILE A 118 -16.59 -22.92 -3.57
N VAL A 119 -15.78 -23.88 -4.02
CA VAL A 119 -16.27 -25.25 -4.33
C VAL A 119 -16.96 -25.94 -3.15
N PRO A 120 -16.34 -26.07 -1.95
CA PRO A 120 -17.01 -26.73 -0.84
C PRO A 120 -18.22 -25.94 -0.35
N MET A 121 -18.25 -24.62 -0.50
CA MET A 121 -19.40 -23.80 -0.16
C MET A 121 -20.59 -24.11 -1.08
N PHE A 122 -20.39 -24.15 -2.39
CA PHE A 122 -21.45 -24.53 -3.34
C PHE A 122 -21.95 -25.95 -3.13
N ILE A 123 -21.05 -26.92 -2.93
CA ILE A 123 -21.44 -28.31 -2.69
C ILE A 123 -22.30 -28.41 -1.42
N LYS A 124 -21.90 -27.76 -0.32
CA LYS A 124 -22.70 -27.74 0.92
C LYS A 124 -24.08 -27.16 0.69
N ILE A 125 -24.21 -26.07 -0.07
CA ILE A 125 -25.51 -25.45 -0.36
C ILE A 125 -26.40 -26.41 -1.16
N ILE A 126 -25.87 -27.05 -2.20
CA ILE A 126 -26.64 -27.98 -3.04
C ILE A 126 -27.09 -29.19 -2.22
N VAL A 127 -26.18 -29.82 -1.48
CA VAL A 127 -26.50 -30.99 -0.64
C VAL A 127 -27.51 -30.60 0.44
N HIS A 128 -27.36 -29.44 1.08
CA HIS A 128 -28.30 -29.00 2.11
C HIS A 128 -29.71 -28.77 1.55
N LYS A 129 -29.82 -28.15 0.36
CA LYS A 129 -31.12 -28.00 -0.32
C LYS A 129 -31.75 -29.34 -0.65
N GLN A 130 -30.98 -30.28 -1.20
CA GLN A 130 -31.47 -31.62 -1.51
C GLN A 130 -31.95 -32.35 -0.25
N LEU A 131 -31.22 -32.27 0.87
CA LEU A 131 -31.62 -32.89 2.13
C LEU A 131 -32.93 -32.30 2.68
N ILE A 132 -33.10 -30.97 2.62
CA ILE A 132 -34.35 -30.32 3.05
C ILE A 132 -35.52 -30.77 2.17
N GLU A 133 -35.32 -30.84 0.86
CA GLU A 133 -36.37 -31.27 -0.08
C GLU A 133 -36.79 -32.72 0.17
N GLN A 134 -35.82 -33.63 0.37
CA GLN A 134 -36.10 -35.02 0.73
C GLN A 134 -36.85 -35.14 2.06
N MET A 135 -36.47 -34.35 3.06
CA MET A 135 -37.14 -34.33 4.36
C MET A 135 -38.59 -33.84 4.26
N ASN A 136 -38.85 -32.85 3.39
CA ASN A 136 -40.21 -32.35 3.14
C ASN A 136 -41.08 -33.41 2.46
N VAL A 137 -40.55 -34.11 1.44
CA VAL A 137 -41.26 -35.21 0.77
C VAL A 137 -41.55 -36.36 1.74
N LEU A 138 -40.58 -36.74 2.58
CA LEU A 138 -40.77 -37.78 3.59
C LEU A 138 -41.82 -37.38 4.63
N ASN A 139 -41.76 -36.15 5.13
CA ASN A 139 -42.75 -35.62 6.07
C ASN A 139 -44.15 -35.61 5.45
N GLN A 140 -44.28 -35.20 4.19
CA GLN A 140 -45.56 -35.24 3.48
C GLN A 140 -46.08 -36.68 3.35
N LYS A 141 -45.21 -37.64 2.99
CA LYS A 141 -45.59 -39.05 2.88
C LYS A 141 -46.04 -39.61 4.23
N LEU A 142 -45.34 -39.29 5.31
CA LEU A 142 -45.69 -39.68 6.67
C LEU A 142 -47.08 -39.16 7.05
N GLN A 143 -47.36 -37.88 6.79
CA GLN A 143 -48.67 -37.27 7.07
C GLN A 143 -49.79 -37.96 6.30
N ASN A 144 -49.59 -38.24 5.01
CA ASN A 144 -50.57 -38.94 4.19
C ASN A 144 -50.84 -40.36 4.73
N THR A 145 -49.80 -41.11 5.11
CA THR A 145 -49.96 -42.45 5.69
C THR A 145 -50.70 -42.39 7.03
N ILE A 146 -50.39 -41.43 7.90
CA ILE A 146 -51.11 -41.25 9.17
C ILE A 146 -52.59 -40.98 8.90
N SER A 147 -52.92 -40.07 7.98
CA SER A 147 -54.32 -39.78 7.63
C SER A 147 -55.07 -41.02 7.13
N GLN A 148 -54.44 -41.82 6.26
CA GLN A 148 -55.03 -43.06 5.77
C GLN A 148 -55.29 -44.07 6.88
N THR A 149 -54.33 -44.26 7.80
CA THR A 149 -54.51 -45.19 8.93
C THR A 149 -55.58 -44.73 9.92
N LEU A 150 -55.73 -43.41 10.10
CA LEU A 150 -56.79 -42.82 10.92
C LEU A 150 -58.16 -43.06 10.30
N ASP A 151 -58.32 -42.82 9.00
CA ASP A 151 -59.57 -43.06 8.28
C ASP A 151 -59.97 -44.55 8.30
N GLU A 152 -59.02 -45.47 8.07
CA GLU A 152 -59.28 -46.92 8.19
C GLU A 152 -59.74 -47.31 9.60
N SER A 153 -59.09 -46.77 10.64
CA SER A 153 -59.47 -47.05 12.03
C SER A 153 -60.86 -46.50 12.37
N HIS A 154 -61.23 -45.32 11.84
CA HIS A 154 -62.55 -44.72 12.04
C HIS A 154 -63.65 -45.57 11.40
N ILE A 155 -63.44 -46.07 10.18
CA ILE A 155 -64.39 -46.94 9.49
C ILE A 155 -64.61 -48.25 10.26
N LEU A 156 -63.55 -48.86 10.78
CA LEU A 156 -63.67 -50.09 11.57
C LEU A 156 -64.43 -49.87 12.88
N ILE A 157 -64.21 -48.74 13.56
CA ILE A 157 -64.95 -48.40 14.79
C ILE A 157 -66.44 -48.19 14.48
N GLU A 158 -66.77 -47.48 13.40
CA GLU A 158 -68.15 -47.29 12.94
C GLU A 158 -68.84 -48.61 12.57
N GLN A 159 -68.14 -49.53 11.89
CA GLN A 159 -68.67 -50.86 11.59
C GLN A 159 -68.98 -51.64 12.87
N LEU A 160 -68.02 -51.69 13.80
CA LEU A 160 -68.20 -52.38 15.08
C LEU A 160 -69.35 -51.79 15.92
N TRP A 161 -69.52 -50.46 15.89
CA TRP A 161 -70.59 -49.81 16.63
C TRP A 161 -71.97 -50.13 16.05
N ASN A 162 -72.10 -50.14 14.72
CA ASN A 162 -73.33 -50.52 14.03
C ASN A 162 -73.73 -51.99 14.30
N ASP A 163 -72.76 -52.91 14.28
CA ASP A 163 -73.01 -54.33 14.59
C ASP A 163 -73.55 -54.51 16.03
N ILE A 164 -72.98 -53.78 17.01
CA ILE A 164 -73.44 -53.82 18.41
C ILE A 164 -74.86 -53.25 18.56
N SER A 165 -75.22 -52.20 17.81
CA SER A 165 -76.54 -51.56 17.90
C SER A 165 -77.67 -52.38 17.25
N THR A 166 -77.37 -53.33 16.36
CA THR A 166 -78.38 -54.17 15.71
C THR A 166 -78.76 -55.43 16.49
N ASP A 167 -77.98 -55.80 17.52
CA ASP A 167 -78.23 -56.95 18.40
C ASP A 167 -78.95 -56.57 19.72
N SER A 168 -79.36 -55.30 19.89
CA SER A 168 -80.14 -54.78 21.03
C SER A 168 -81.56 -54.38 20.64
#